data_AF-A0A0G4PTL5-F1
#
_entry.id   AF-A0A0G4PTL5-F1
#
_cell.length_a   1.000
_cell.length_b   1.000
_cell.length_c   1.000
_cell.angle_alpha   90.00
_cell.angle_beta   90.00
_cell.angle_gamma   90.00
#
_symmetry.space_group_name_H-M   'P 1'
#
loop_
_entity.id
_entity.type
_entity.pdbx_description
1 polymer ?
#
loop_
_entity_poly.entity_id
_entity_poly.type
_entity_poly.pdbx_seq_one_letter_code
_entity_poly.pdbx_strand_id
1 'polypeptide(L)'
;MDNHGSHYTPEFINFAVDNGIIPYCFIPYITHICQPLDNFPSSITNSPPLGISRINESTRKLEADIELLDSKLYPTIRHRAKLLCRSARITAELATQLTKDNTTLLRHKAHRDTRVTKRQINLGGPLTAGDTNRIIRARESKEQVQEEKRLKKRTSKQLTTEDTPTPAPRFIPWIPPMDDVSTI
;
A
#
# COMPACT_ATOMS: atom_id res chain seq x y z
N MET A 1 -0.60 11.01 -36.61
CA MET A 1 0.87 10.92 -36.50
C MET A 1 1.34 12.20 -35.84
N ASP A 2 2.37 12.13 -35.01
CA ASP A 2 3.05 13.33 -34.54
C ASP A 2 4.19 13.67 -35.53
N ASN A 3 4.88 14.79 -35.31
CA ASN A 3 6.06 15.15 -36.11
C ASN A 3 7.32 14.43 -35.63
N HIS A 4 7.21 13.21 -35.12
CA HIS A 4 8.37 12.44 -34.69
C HIS A 4 9.22 12.01 -35.90
N GLY A 5 10.54 12.05 -35.75
CA GLY A 5 11.50 11.80 -36.84
C GLY A 5 11.33 10.44 -37.54
N SER A 6 10.78 9.43 -36.84
CA SER A 6 10.48 8.11 -37.39
C SER A 6 9.42 8.10 -38.49
N HIS A 7 8.58 9.13 -38.57
CA HIS A 7 7.54 9.24 -39.61
C HIS A 7 8.07 9.83 -40.94
N TYR A 8 9.33 10.27 -40.95
CA TYR A 8 9.97 10.88 -42.12
C TYR A 8 10.98 9.95 -42.79
N THR A 9 11.09 8.69 -42.36
CA THR A 9 12.06 7.78 -42.96
C THR A 9 11.57 7.28 -44.33
N PRO A 10 12.47 7.07 -45.30
CA PRO A 10 12.09 6.56 -46.62
C PRO A 10 11.33 5.24 -46.55
N GLU A 11 11.69 4.36 -45.62
CA GLU A 11 11.04 3.07 -45.42
C GLU A 11 9.58 3.24 -45.01
N PHE A 12 9.30 4.20 -44.13
CA PHE A 12 7.95 4.50 -43.68
C PHE A 12 7.10 5.11 -44.79
N ILE A 13 7.68 6.02 -45.58
CA ILE A 13 6.98 6.66 -46.70
C ILE A 13 6.64 5.63 -47.78
N ASN A 14 7.59 4.77 -48.15
CA ASN A 14 7.36 3.70 -49.11
C ASN A 14 6.28 2.73 -48.64
N PHE A 15 6.33 2.31 -47.37
CA PHE A 15 5.27 1.49 -46.77
C PHE A 15 3.89 2.17 -46.85
N ALA A 16 3.80 3.47 -46.57
CA ALA A 16 2.54 4.19 -46.65
C ALA A 16 1.99 4.21 -48.08
N VAL A 17 2.85 4.50 -49.08
CA VAL A 17 2.47 4.50 -50.50
C VAL A 17 2.01 3.12 -50.96
N ASP A 18 2.74 2.05 -50.62
CA ASP A 18 2.43 0.68 -51.00
C ASP A 18 1.07 0.21 -50.45
N ASN A 19 0.66 0.76 -49.31
CA ASN A 19 -0.63 0.45 -48.66
C ASN A 19 -1.73 1.47 -48.98
N GLY A 20 -1.50 2.43 -49.88
CA GLY A 20 -2.47 3.48 -50.21
C GLY A 20 -2.80 4.42 -49.05
N ILE A 21 -1.89 4.55 -48.09
CA ILE A 21 -2.00 5.43 -46.92
C ILE A 21 -1.41 6.79 -47.29
N ILE A 22 -2.17 7.86 -47.07
CA ILE A 22 -1.70 9.23 -47.27
C ILE A 22 -1.12 9.73 -45.93
N PRO A 23 0.21 9.87 -45.78
CA PRO A 23 0.79 10.43 -44.57
C PRO A 23 0.48 11.92 -44.49
N TYR A 24 -0.27 12.32 -43.45
CA TYR A 24 -0.55 13.73 -43.17
C TYR A 24 0.50 14.28 -42.22
N CYS A 25 1.29 15.25 -42.69
CA CYS A 25 2.27 15.96 -41.87
C CYS A 25 1.60 17.13 -41.13
N PHE A 26 1.84 17.23 -39.83
CA PHE A 26 1.33 18.36 -39.04
C PHE A 26 2.31 19.52 -39.08
N ILE A 27 1.82 20.74 -38.84
CA ILE A 27 2.69 21.90 -38.65
C ILE A 27 3.47 21.70 -37.34
N PRO A 28 4.79 21.95 -37.31
CA PRO A 28 5.60 21.77 -36.10
C PRO A 28 5.09 22.65 -34.96
N TYR A 29 5.25 22.15 -33.72
CA TYR A 29 4.84 22.80 -32.48
C TYR A 29 3.34 22.99 -32.23
N ILE A 30 2.46 22.63 -33.18
CA ILE A 30 1.00 22.66 -32.97
C ILE A 30 0.33 21.29 -33.08
N THR A 31 1.12 20.22 -33.18
CA THR A 31 0.61 18.84 -33.33
C THR A 31 -0.36 18.47 -32.22
N HIS A 32 -0.04 18.86 -30.99
CA HIS A 32 -0.84 18.64 -29.79
C HIS A 32 -2.26 19.26 -29.81
N ILE A 33 -2.50 20.25 -30.66
CA ILE A 33 -3.82 20.89 -30.83
C ILE A 33 -4.61 20.19 -31.94
N CYS A 34 -3.91 19.75 -32.98
CA CYS A 34 -4.51 19.16 -34.17
C CYS A 34 -4.71 17.64 -34.06
N GLN A 35 -4.15 16.99 -33.03
CA GLN A 35 -4.29 15.56 -32.80
C GLN A 35 -5.59 15.27 -32.03
N PRO A 36 -6.58 14.60 -32.65
CA PRO A 36 -7.85 14.28 -31.98
C PRO A 36 -7.66 13.38 -30.76
N LEU A 37 -6.54 12.64 -30.70
CA LEU A 37 -6.18 11.76 -29.58
C LEU A 37 -5.59 12.51 -28.38
N ASP A 38 -5.04 13.71 -28.56
CA ASP A 38 -4.40 14.46 -27.46
C ASP A 38 -5.45 15.20 -26.61
N ASN A 39 -6.61 15.51 -27.21
CA ASN A 39 -7.78 16.02 -26.49
C ASN A 39 -8.45 14.97 -25.60
N PHE A 40 -8.09 13.69 -25.76
CA PHE A 40 -8.45 12.65 -24.79
C PHE A 40 -7.30 12.53 -23.80
N PRO A 41 -7.48 12.96 -22.54
CA PRO A 41 -6.48 12.70 -21.51
C PRO A 41 -6.40 11.18 -21.34
N SER A 42 -5.38 10.57 -21.97
CA SER A 42 -5.01 9.16 -21.83
C SER A 42 -4.71 8.77 -20.38
N SER A 43 -4.60 9.77 -19.49
CA SER A 43 -4.48 9.62 -18.03
C SER A 43 -5.79 9.56 -17.25
N ILE A 44 -6.97 9.74 -17.86
CA ILE A 44 -8.24 9.38 -17.22
C ILE A 44 -8.59 7.94 -17.58
N THR A 45 -7.75 7.03 -17.09
CA THR A 45 -8.11 5.67 -16.68
C THR A 45 -9.40 5.09 -17.31
N ASN A 46 -9.26 4.29 -18.37
CA ASN A 46 -10.22 3.21 -18.66
C ASN A 46 -10.26 2.16 -17.53
N SER A 47 -9.39 2.30 -16.53
CA SER A 47 -9.49 1.59 -15.26
C SER A 47 -10.64 2.18 -14.45
N PRO A 48 -11.54 1.35 -13.91
CA PRO A 48 -12.61 1.83 -13.03
C PRO A 48 -12.01 2.68 -11.90
N PRO A 49 -12.70 3.75 -11.48
CA PRO A 49 -12.19 4.71 -10.50
C PRO A 49 -11.65 4.00 -9.25
N LEU A 50 -10.38 4.30 -8.95
CA LEU A 50 -9.64 3.76 -7.81
C LEU A 50 -10.26 4.25 -6.50
N GLY A 51 -11.27 3.52 -6.01
CA GLY A 51 -11.84 3.65 -4.67
C GLY A 51 -13.14 4.45 -4.55
N ILE A 52 -13.92 4.14 -3.50
CA ILE A 52 -15.21 4.76 -3.17
C ILE A 52 -15.11 6.28 -3.12
N SER A 53 -14.00 6.81 -2.58
CA SER A 53 -13.80 8.26 -2.44
C SER A 53 -13.84 8.99 -3.78
N ARG A 54 -13.23 8.42 -4.82
CA ARG A 54 -13.17 9.02 -6.16
C ARG A 54 -14.52 8.92 -6.86
N ILE A 55 -15.23 7.82 -6.67
CA ILE A 55 -16.61 7.64 -7.13
C ILE A 55 -17.52 8.67 -6.47
N ASN A 56 -17.47 8.80 -5.14
CA ASN A 56 -18.25 9.78 -4.39
C ASN A 56 -17.96 11.23 -4.80
N GLU A 57 -16.70 11.56 -5.07
CA GLU A 57 -16.32 12.89 -5.56
C GLU A 57 -16.88 13.15 -6.96
N SER A 58 -16.80 12.17 -7.87
CA SER A 58 -17.35 12.28 -9.22
C SER A 58 -18.87 12.35 -9.23
N THR A 59 -19.56 11.58 -8.38
CA THR A 59 -21.02 11.65 -8.25
C THR A 59 -21.44 12.97 -7.66
N ARG A 60 -20.71 13.50 -6.68
CA ARG A 60 -21.01 14.82 -6.08
C ARG A 60 -20.88 15.95 -7.09
N LYS A 61 -19.85 15.91 -7.96
CA LYS A 61 -19.70 16.89 -9.05
C LYS A 61 -20.85 16.79 -10.05
N LEU A 62 -21.20 15.57 -10.48
CA LEU A 62 -22.34 15.33 -11.38
C LEU A 62 -23.67 15.78 -10.78
N GLU A 63 -23.91 15.51 -9.50
CA GLU A 63 -25.13 15.95 -8.80
C GLU A 63 -25.22 17.48 -8.76
N ALA A 64 -24.11 18.17 -8.47
CA ALA A 64 -24.04 19.64 -8.50
C ALA A 64 -24.26 20.20 -9.92
N ASP A 65 -23.71 19.57 -10.95
CA ASP A 65 -23.92 19.98 -12.35
C ASP A 65 -25.38 19.79 -12.77
N ILE A 66 -26.01 18.68 -12.35
CA ILE A 66 -27.44 18.42 -12.59
C ILE A 66 -28.31 19.50 -11.91
N GLU A 67 -27.96 19.92 -10.69
CA GLU A 67 -28.64 20.99 -9.96
C GLU A 67 -28.42 22.38 -10.60
N LEU A 68 -27.25 22.63 -11.19
CA LEU A 68 -27.00 23.87 -11.94
C LEU A 68 -27.81 23.93 -13.25
N LEU A 69 -27.96 22.78 -13.91
CA LEU A 69 -28.69 22.61 -15.17
C LEU A 69 -30.20 22.35 -14.98
N ASP A 70 -30.70 22.44 -13.74
CA ASP A 70 -32.02 21.94 -13.36
C ASP A 70 -33.15 22.52 -14.24
N SER A 71 -33.07 23.79 -14.59
CA SER A 71 -34.07 24.47 -15.45
C SER A 71 -33.94 24.16 -16.95
N LYS A 72 -32.80 23.64 -17.40
CA LYS A 72 -32.48 23.38 -18.82
C LYS A 72 -32.51 21.90 -19.21
N LEU A 73 -32.47 21.00 -18.22
CA LEU A 73 -32.34 19.56 -18.45
C LEU A 73 -33.70 18.86 -18.49
N TYR A 74 -33.96 18.10 -19.55
CA TYR A 74 -35.17 17.29 -19.67
C TYR A 74 -35.33 16.32 -18.47
N PRO A 75 -36.55 16.15 -17.94
CA PRO A 75 -36.79 15.37 -16.72
C PRO A 75 -36.37 13.89 -16.85
N THR A 76 -36.47 13.32 -18.06
CA THR A 76 -36.05 11.94 -18.35
C THR A 76 -34.53 11.76 -18.29
N ILE A 77 -33.77 12.73 -18.80
CA ILE A 77 -32.30 12.72 -18.76
C ILE A 77 -31.82 12.90 -17.32
N ARG A 78 -32.45 13.81 -16.58
CA ARG A 78 -32.19 14.02 -15.15
C ARG A 78 -32.38 12.73 -14.35
N HIS A 79 -33.52 12.05 -14.52
CA HIS A 79 -33.81 10.82 -13.80
C HIS A 79 -32.76 9.73 -14.11
N ARG A 80 -32.43 9.54 -15.40
CA ARG A 80 -31.42 8.57 -15.83
C ARG A 80 -30.03 8.91 -15.27
N ALA A 81 -29.63 10.17 -15.24
CA ALA A 81 -28.35 10.60 -14.69
C ALA A 81 -28.26 10.34 -13.18
N LYS A 82 -29.31 10.66 -12.41
CA LYS A 82 -29.40 10.33 -10.97
C LYS A 82 -29.38 8.82 -10.73
N LEU A 83 -30.08 8.05 -11.57
CA LEU A 83 -30.09 6.59 -11.49
C LEU A 83 -28.69 6.00 -11.73
N LEU A 84 -27.97 6.51 -12.73
CA LEU A 84 -26.59 6.11 -13.03
C LEU A 84 -25.67 6.39 -11.82
N CYS A 85 -25.72 7.58 -11.24
CA CYS A 85 -24.94 7.93 -10.06
C CYS A 85 -25.23 7.00 -8.87
N ARG A 86 -26.51 6.71 -8.61
CA ARG A 86 -26.92 5.78 -7.56
C ARG A 86 -26.41 4.36 -7.81
N SER A 87 -26.52 3.87 -9.05
CA SER A 87 -26.06 2.54 -9.41
C SER A 87 -24.54 2.41 -9.27
N ALA A 88 -23.78 3.42 -9.72
CA ALA A 88 -22.33 3.46 -9.59
C ALA A 88 -21.90 3.41 -8.11
N ARG A 89 -22.56 4.18 -7.24
CA ARG A 89 -22.29 4.15 -5.79
C ARG A 89 -22.52 2.77 -5.18
N ILE A 90 -23.65 2.13 -5.48
CA ILE A 90 -23.96 0.79 -4.97
C ILE A 90 -22.91 -0.22 -5.43
N THR A 91 -22.53 -0.20 -6.71
CA THR A 91 -21.50 -1.11 -7.23
C THR A 91 -20.15 -0.91 -6.57
N ALA A 92 -19.79 0.34 -6.26
CA ALA A 92 -18.56 0.68 -5.54
C ALA A 92 -18.55 0.12 -4.11
N GLU A 93 -19.66 0.33 -3.38
CA GLU A 93 -19.82 -0.17 -2.02
C GLU A 93 -19.70 -1.69 -1.98
N LEU A 94 -20.40 -2.39 -2.87
CA LEU A 94 -20.33 -3.86 -2.98
C LEU A 94 -18.91 -4.34 -3.32
N ALA A 95 -18.23 -3.69 -4.27
CA ALA A 95 -16.86 -4.05 -4.63
C ALA A 95 -15.92 -3.92 -3.41
N THR A 96 -16.04 -2.85 -2.63
CA THR A 96 -15.21 -2.69 -1.44
C THR A 96 -15.53 -3.67 -0.34
N GLN A 97 -16.81 -3.98 -0.14
CA GLN A 97 -17.22 -5.01 0.82
C GLN A 97 -16.61 -6.37 0.43
N LEU A 98 -16.68 -6.74 -0.84
CA LEU A 98 -16.10 -7.97 -1.38
C LEU A 98 -14.57 -8.02 -1.16
N THR A 99 -13.86 -6.91 -1.37
CA THR A 99 -12.41 -6.87 -1.10
C THR A 99 -12.10 -7.06 0.39
N LYS A 100 -12.86 -6.43 1.30
CA LYS A 100 -12.69 -6.59 2.74
C LYS A 100 -12.97 -8.03 3.17
N ASP A 101 -14.03 -8.63 2.67
CA ASP A 101 -14.41 -10.02 2.97
C ASP A 101 -13.34 -10.99 2.47
N ASN A 102 -12.84 -10.80 1.24
CA ASN A 102 -11.75 -11.61 0.70
C ASN A 102 -10.48 -11.51 1.56
N THR A 103 -10.06 -10.31 1.96
CA THR A 103 -8.88 -10.17 2.83
C THR A 103 -9.08 -10.84 4.18
N THR A 104 -10.29 -10.78 4.73
CA THR A 104 -10.64 -11.40 6.01
C THR A 104 -10.65 -12.93 5.90
N LEU A 105 -11.25 -13.47 4.84
CA LEU A 105 -11.22 -14.90 4.52
C LEU A 105 -9.80 -15.42 4.33
N LEU A 106 -8.96 -14.68 3.60
CA LEU A 106 -7.54 -15.02 3.40
C LEU A 106 -6.77 -15.03 4.73
N ARG A 107 -7.00 -14.05 5.61
CA ARG A 107 -6.40 -14.04 6.95
C ARG A 107 -6.86 -15.25 7.77
N HIS A 108 -8.15 -15.54 7.80
CA HIS A 108 -8.67 -16.71 8.53
C HIS A 108 -8.16 -18.03 7.96
N LYS A 109 -7.98 -18.13 6.64
CA LYS A 109 -7.38 -19.29 5.99
C LYS A 109 -5.90 -19.42 6.38
N ALA A 110 -5.12 -18.36 6.28
CA ALA A 110 -3.72 -18.35 6.72
C ALA A 110 -3.57 -18.73 8.20
N HIS A 111 -4.44 -18.25 9.09
CA HIS A 111 -4.44 -18.66 10.50
C HIS A 111 -4.79 -20.13 10.69
N ARG A 112 -5.76 -20.67 9.93
CA ARG A 112 -6.08 -22.10 9.95
C ARG A 112 -4.91 -22.94 9.44
N ASP A 113 -4.35 -22.60 8.29
CA ASP A 113 -3.24 -23.32 7.67
C ASP A 113 -1.97 -23.28 8.54
N THR A 114 -1.66 -22.13 9.17
CA THR A 114 -0.55 -22.03 10.14
C THR A 114 -0.82 -22.84 11.42
N ARG A 115 -2.07 -22.95 11.88
CA ARG A 115 -2.43 -23.80 13.03
C ARG A 115 -2.34 -25.29 12.69
N VAL A 116 -2.72 -25.68 11.47
CA VAL A 116 -2.59 -27.06 10.98
C VAL A 116 -1.12 -27.43 10.77
N THR A 117 -0.31 -26.55 10.17
CA THR A 117 1.14 -26.81 9.98
C THR A 117 1.95 -26.78 11.28
N LYS A 118 1.52 -26.02 12.30
CA LYS A 118 2.10 -26.08 13.66
C LYS A 118 1.83 -27.41 14.36
N ARG A 119 0.73 -28.10 14.01
CA ARG A 119 0.59 -29.52 14.31
C ARG A 119 1.45 -30.23 13.27
N GLN A 120 2.74 -30.39 13.56
CA GLN A 120 3.54 -31.35 12.84
C GLN A 120 2.78 -32.68 12.90
N ILE A 121 2.14 -33.05 11.79
CA ILE A 121 1.94 -34.46 11.52
C ILE A 121 3.38 -34.94 11.39
N ASN A 122 3.88 -35.60 12.43
CA ASN A 122 4.98 -36.53 12.24
C ASN A 122 4.45 -37.52 11.21
N LEU A 123 4.61 -37.20 9.92
CA LEU A 123 4.56 -38.18 8.86
C LEU A 123 5.67 -39.13 9.28
N GLY A 124 5.29 -40.26 9.89
CA GLY A 124 6.17 -41.22 10.54
C GLY A 124 7.02 -41.98 9.53
N GLY A 125 7.73 -41.25 8.69
CA GLY A 125 8.73 -41.72 7.74
C GLY A 125 10.11 -41.14 8.11
N PRO A 126 11.18 -41.78 7.63
CA PRO A 126 12.54 -41.31 7.88
C PRO A 126 12.72 -39.88 7.36
N LEU A 127 13.31 -39.01 8.18
CA LEU A 127 13.63 -37.64 7.80
C LEU A 127 14.52 -37.64 6.55
N THR A 128 14.09 -36.96 5.49
CA THR A 128 14.93 -36.75 4.31
C THR A 128 16.12 -35.86 4.68
N ALA A 129 17.31 -36.11 4.12
CA ALA A 129 18.50 -35.29 4.37
C ALA A 129 18.26 -33.77 4.12
N GLY A 130 17.42 -33.45 3.14
CA GLY A 130 17.00 -32.07 2.86
C GLY A 130 16.21 -31.41 3.98
N ASP A 131 15.34 -32.17 4.66
CA ASP A 131 14.54 -31.69 5.78
C ASP A 131 15.40 -31.48 7.02
N THR A 132 16.35 -32.38 7.29
CA THR A 132 17.32 -32.26 8.38
C THR A 132 18.15 -30.99 8.21
N ASN A 133 18.68 -30.75 7.01
CA ASN A 133 19.46 -29.55 6.70
C ASN A 133 18.63 -28.26 6.77
N ARG A 134 17.32 -28.32 6.50
CA ARG A 134 16.41 -27.19 6.65
C ARG A 134 16.16 -26.89 8.14
N ILE A 135 16.01 -27.92 8.96
CA ILE A 135 15.82 -27.79 10.42
C ILE A 135 17.08 -27.23 11.10
N ILE A 136 18.27 -27.71 10.72
CA ILE A 136 19.55 -27.22 11.23
C ILE A 136 19.70 -25.72 10.93
N ARG A 137 19.54 -25.30 9.66
CA ARG A 137 19.58 -23.88 9.28
C ARG A 137 18.56 -23.02 10.01
N ALA A 138 17.34 -23.54 10.19
CA ALA A 138 16.31 -22.83 10.94
C ALA A 138 16.67 -22.66 12.43
N ARG A 139 17.36 -23.63 13.03
CA ARG A 139 17.89 -23.53 14.40
C ARG A 139 19.02 -22.50 14.48
N GLU A 140 20.01 -22.58 13.59
CA GLU A 140 21.14 -21.64 13.52
C GLU A 140 20.66 -20.19 13.39
N SER A 141 19.69 -19.92 12.49
CA SER A 141 19.14 -18.58 12.30
C SER A 141 18.44 -18.03 13.56
N LYS A 142 17.76 -18.89 14.33
CA LYS A 142 17.11 -18.50 15.60
C LYS A 142 18.14 -18.20 16.69
N GLU A 143 19.18 -19.01 16.76
CA GLU A 143 20.29 -18.82 17.71
C GLU A 143 21.02 -17.51 17.41
N GLN A 144 21.33 -17.22 16.14
CA GLN A 144 21.91 -15.94 15.71
C GLN A 144 21.06 -14.72 16.12
N VAL A 145 19.75 -14.76 15.86
CA VAL A 145 18.84 -13.67 16.27
C VAL A 145 18.81 -13.52 17.81
N GLN A 146 18.94 -14.61 18.56
CA GLN A 146 18.98 -14.57 20.02
C GLN A 146 20.30 -13.99 20.54
N GLU A 147 21.42 -14.32 19.91
CA GLU A 147 22.73 -13.76 20.21
C GLU A 147 22.80 -12.26 19.90
N GLU A 148 22.30 -11.82 18.75
CA GLU A 148 22.20 -10.38 18.42
C GLU A 148 21.38 -9.61 19.45
N LYS A 149 20.27 -10.19 19.91
CA LYS A 149 19.44 -9.59 20.97
C LYS A 149 20.18 -9.51 22.30
N ARG A 150 20.99 -10.51 22.64
CA ARG A 150 21.83 -10.51 23.84
C ARG A 150 22.93 -9.45 23.74
N LEU A 151 23.55 -9.31 22.57
CA LEU A 151 24.58 -8.31 22.31
C LEU A 151 24.02 -6.89 22.43
N LYS A 152 22.87 -6.61 21.79
CA LYS A 152 22.15 -5.32 21.90
C LYS A 152 21.80 -4.94 23.34
N LYS A 153 21.42 -5.92 24.17
CA LYS A 153 21.16 -5.69 25.60
C LYS A 153 22.43 -5.44 26.43
N ARG A 154 23.57 -6.01 26.01
CA ARG A 154 24.87 -5.76 26.66
C ARG A 154 25.40 -4.38 26.30
N THR A 155 25.35 -4.00 25.03
CA THR A 155 25.77 -2.67 24.58
C THR A 155 24.91 -1.57 25.18
N SER A 156 23.58 -1.76 25.29
CA SER A 156 22.71 -0.79 25.94
C SER A 156 23.01 -0.61 27.43
N LYS A 157 23.42 -1.68 28.13
CA LYS A 157 23.84 -1.59 29.55
C LYS A 157 25.19 -0.88 29.71
N GLN A 158 26.15 -1.15 28.83
CA GLN A 158 27.45 -0.45 28.86
C GLN A 158 27.29 1.05 28.60
N LEU A 159 26.46 1.44 27.62
CA LEU A 159 26.16 2.84 27.33
C LEU A 159 25.55 3.59 28.53
N THR A 160 24.71 2.92 29.34
CA THR A 160 24.13 3.53 30.55
C THR A 160 25.09 3.63 31.73
N THR A 161 26.24 2.93 31.71
CA THR A 161 27.17 2.89 32.86
C THR A 161 28.30 3.91 32.72
N GLU A 162 28.63 4.33 31.49
CA GLU A 162 29.72 5.29 31.21
C GLU A 162 29.30 6.77 31.39
N ASP A 163 28.00 7.09 31.35
CA ASP A 163 27.51 8.50 31.31
C ASP A 163 26.85 9.02 32.61
N THR A 164 26.77 8.22 33.68
CA THR A 164 26.26 8.73 34.97
C THR A 164 27.41 8.96 35.96
N PRO A 165 27.74 10.22 36.32
CA PRO A 165 28.66 10.46 37.43
C PRO A 165 28.05 9.85 38.70
N THR A 166 28.79 8.94 39.34
CA THR A 166 28.42 8.33 40.62
C THR A 166 27.97 9.42 41.59
N PRO A 167 26.70 9.46 42.04
CA PRO A 167 26.28 10.48 42.99
C PRO A 167 27.07 10.27 44.27
N ALA A 168 27.71 11.35 44.75
CA ALA A 168 28.52 11.32 45.96
C ALA A 168 27.74 10.65 47.12
N PRO A 169 28.39 9.80 47.92
CA PRO A 169 27.72 9.12 49.02
C PRO A 169 27.10 10.16 49.95
N ARG A 170 25.79 10.06 50.17
CA ARG A 170 25.08 10.95 51.09
C ARG A 170 25.66 10.73 52.48
N PHE A 171 26.28 11.77 53.03
CA PHE A 171 26.76 11.77 54.41
C PHE A 171 25.56 11.62 55.34
N ILE A 172 25.46 10.47 56.02
CA ILE A 172 24.47 10.24 57.07
C ILE A 172 25.18 10.59 58.39
N PRO A 173 24.86 11.73 59.03
CA PRO A 173 25.46 12.05 60.31
C PRO A 173 25.04 11.00 61.34
N TRP A 174 26.04 10.43 62.03
CA TRP A 174 25.82 9.49 63.12
C TRP A 174 25.16 10.23 64.29
N ILE A 175 23.97 9.79 64.69
CA ILE A 175 23.25 10.31 65.85
C ILE A 175 23.50 9.33 67.00
N PRO A 176 24.17 9.75 68.09
CA PRO A 176 24.36 8.89 69.25
C PRO A 176 23.00 8.54 69.88
N PRO A 177 22.82 7.30 70.37
CA PRO A 177 21.62 6.93 71.10
C PRO A 177 21.55 7.74 72.41
N MET A 178 20.41 8.37 72.66
CA MET A 178 20.13 9.05 73.93
C MET A 178 19.90 7.99 75.01
N ASP A 179 20.68 8.04 76.08
CA ASP A 179 20.47 7.21 77.27
C ASP A 179 19.14 7.64 77.92
N ASP A 180 18.20 6.70 77.99
CA ASP A 180 16.94 6.82 78.75
C ASP A 180 17.28 6.99 80.23
N VAL A 181 17.31 8.22 80.72
CA VAL A 181 17.32 8.54 82.15
C VAL A 181 15.93 9.04 82.55
N SER A 182 15.02 8.08 82.74
CA SER A 182 13.82 8.19 83.54
C SER A 182 13.55 6.76 84.05
N THR A 183 13.36 6.43 85.32
CA THR A 183 13.12 7.20 86.54
C THR A 183 13.53 6.30 87.70
N ILE A 184 13.92 6.95 88.79
CA ILE A 184 13.91 6.50 90.20
C ILE A 184 12.64 5.70 90.54
#